data_AF-A0A815U4J1-F1
#
_entry.id   AF-A0A815U4J1-F1
#
_cell.length_a   1.000
_cell.length_b   1.000
_cell.length_c   1.000
_cell.angle_alpha   90.00
_cell.angle_beta   90.00
_cell.angle_gamma   90.00
#
_symmetry.space_group_name_H-M   'P 1'
#
loop_
_entity.id
_entity.type
_entity.pdbx_description
1 polymer ?
#
loop_
_entity_poly.entity_id
_entity_poly.type
_entity_poly.pdbx_seq_one_letter_code
_entity_poly.pdbx_strand_id
1 'polypeptide(L)' 'MTQKSIIIPLNSEPVILHIYSISESINRFSLLFGVGLYHTAVEVYGREYSFIGHPFKFTGIITT' A
#
# COMPACT_ATOMS: atom_id res chain seq x y z
N MET A 1 -24.83 16.26 31.55
CA MET A 1 -23.62 15.59 31.03
C MET A 1 -24.06 14.64 29.94
N THR A 2 -23.77 14.94 28.68
CA THR A 2 -24.22 14.12 27.54
C THR A 2 -23.08 13.17 27.17
N GLN A 3 -23.26 11.87 27.40
CA GLN A 3 -22.29 10.85 27.03
C GLN A 3 -22.34 10.66 25.51
N LYS A 4 -21.25 11.02 24.82
CA LYS A 4 -21.10 10.77 23.38
C LYS A 4 -20.57 9.35 23.22
N SER A 5 -21.41 8.41 22.80
CA SER A 5 -20.98 7.07 22.41
C SER A 5 -20.30 7.14 21.03
N ILE A 6 -19.04 6.73 20.96
CA ILE A 6 -18.31 6.55 19.70
C ILE A 6 -18.70 5.17 19.17
N ILE A 7 -19.42 5.13 18.06
CA ILE A 7 -19.73 3.87 17.35
C ILE A 7 -18.48 3.50 16.55
N ILE A 8 -17.77 2.46 16.98
CA ILE A 8 -16.68 1.84 16.20
C ILE A 8 -17.37 0.83 15.26
N PRO A 9 -17.28 0.97 13.93
CA PRO A 9 -17.92 0.02 13.02
C PRO A 9 -17.34 -1.37 13.23
N LEU A 10 -18.20 -2.33 13.58
CA LEU A 10 -17.89 -3.75 13.86
C LEU A 10 -17.22 -4.50 12.69
N ASN A 11 -17.21 -3.90 11.49
CA ASN A 11 -16.73 -4.51 10.24
C ASN A 11 -15.51 -3.79 9.65
N SER A 12 -14.66 -3.21 10.48
CA SER A 12 -13.42 -2.58 10.02
C SER A 12 -12.36 -3.65 9.73
N GLU A 13 -12.18 -4.00 8.46
CA GLU A 13 -11.06 -4.83 8.02
C GLU A 13 -9.78 -3.97 8.04
N PRO A 14 -8.66 -4.46 8.60
CA PRO A 14 -7.37 -3.77 8.49
C PRO A 14 -6.96 -3.61 7.02
N VAL A 15 -6.54 -2.40 6.67
CA VAL A 15 -5.91 -2.11 5.39
C VAL A 15 -4.42 -1.95 5.66
N ILE A 16 -3.62 -2.87 5.14
CA ILE A 16 -2.16 -2.90 5.35
C ILE A 16 -1.48 -2.36 4.09
N LEU A 17 -0.53 -1.43 4.27
CA LEU A 17 0.31 -0.92 3.19
C LEU A 17 1.67 -1.63 3.24
N HIS A 18 1.96 -2.43 2.23
CA HIS A 18 3.28 -3.01 2.03
C HIS A 18 4.15 -2.06 1.20
N ILE A 19 5.40 -1.86 1.64
CA ILE A 19 6.38 -1.00 0.97
C ILE A 19 7.64 -1.82 0.72
N TYR A 20 7.94 -2.05 -0.55
CA TYR A 20 9.08 -2.84 -1.00
C TYR A 20 10.12 -1.94 -1.67
N SER A 21 11.39 -2.15 -1.32
CA SER A 21 12.50 -1.49 -1.98
C SER A 21 12.74 -2.13 -3.36
N ILE A 22 12.59 -1.34 -4.43
CA ILE A 22 12.82 -1.84 -5.80
C ILE A 22 14.33 -1.92 -6.09
N SER A 23 15.10 -0.99 -5.52
CA SER A 23 16.55 -0.95 -5.72
C SER A 23 17.24 -0.37 -4.50
N GLU A 24 17.86 -1.27 -3.72
CA GLU A 24 18.68 -0.91 -2.56
C GLU A 24 19.82 0.04 -2.93
N SER A 25 20.49 -0.18 -4.07
CA SER A 25 21.59 0.67 -4.52
C SER A 25 21.11 2.08 -4.84
N ILE A 26 19.97 2.22 -5.54
CA ILE A 26 19.39 3.54 -5.83
C ILE A 26 18.93 4.21 -4.55
N ASN A 27 18.24 3.48 -3.66
CA ASN A 27 17.69 4.01 -2.41
C ASN A 27 18.79 4.52 -1.47
N ARG A 28 19.93 3.81 -1.39
CA ARG A 28 21.10 4.27 -0.62
C ARG A 28 21.70 5.55 -1.17
N PHE A 29 21.78 5.68 -2.50
CA PHE A 29 22.26 6.90 -3.14
C PHE A 29 21.28 8.07 -2.96
N SER A 30 19.99 7.80 -3.16
CA SER A 30 18.94 8.81 -3.12
C SER A 30 18.57 9.26 -1.70
N LEU A 31 18.98 8.51 -0.68
CA LEU A 31 18.79 8.84 0.74
C LEU A 31 19.31 10.25 1.06
N LEU A 32 20.44 10.64 0.48
CA LEU A 32 21.03 11.98 0.67
C LEU A 32 20.12 13.11 0.19
N PHE A 33 19.19 12.81 -0.72
CA PHE A 33 18.22 13.74 -1.26
C PHE A 33 16.83 13.59 -0.62
N GLY A 34 16.69 12.70 0.38
CA GLY A 34 15.43 12.46 1.08
C GLY A 34 14.37 11.74 0.23
N VAL A 35 14.77 11.02 -0.82
CA VAL A 35 13.85 10.31 -1.73
C VAL A 35 14.29 8.85 -1.92
N GLY A 36 13.39 8.02 -2.46
CA GLY A 36 13.69 6.64 -2.83
C GLY A 36 12.66 6.04 -3.78
N LEU A 37 13.04 4.93 -4.40
CA LEU A 37 12.26 4.13 -5.33
C LEU A 37 11.71 2.90 -4.61
N TYR A 38 10.40 2.93 -4.37
CA TYR A 38 9.67 1.88 -3.66
C TYR A 38 8.46 1.43 -4.49
N HIS A 39 8.17 0.13 -4.45
CA HIS A 39 6.93 -0.46 -4.94
C HIS A 39 6.00 -0.61 -3.75
N THR A 40 4.72 -0.33 -3.93
CA THR A 40 3.73 -0.45 -2.85
C THR A 40 2.58 -1.36 -3.25
N ALA A 41 2.06 -2.07 -2.26
CA ALA A 41 0.87 -2.90 -2.39
C ALA A 41 -0.08 -2.67 -1.22
N VAL A 42 -1.36 -2.91 -1.43
CA VAL A 42 -2.39 -2.81 -0.39
C VAL A 42 -2.93 -4.21 -0.11
N GLU A 43 -2.92 -4.61 1.15
CA GLU A 43 -3.55 -5.85 1.61
C GLU A 43 -4.86 -5.55 2.35
N VAL A 44 -5.92 -6.26 1.95
CA VAL A 44 -7.24 -6.22 2.59
C VAL A 44 -7.82 -7.63 2.53
N TYR A 45 -8.44 -8.11 3.61
CA TYR A 45 -8.96 -9.48 3.71
C TYR A 45 -7.89 -10.57 3.49
N GLY A 46 -6.67 -10.31 3.98
CA GLY A 46 -5.54 -11.24 3.86
C GLY A 46 -5.07 -11.48 2.41
N ARG A 47 -5.40 -10.57 1.49
CA ARG A 47 -4.99 -10.64 0.08
C ARG A 47 -4.34 -9.34 -0.33
N GLU A 48 -3.18 -9.44 -0.96
CA GLU A 48 -2.42 -8.31 -1.45
C GLU A 48 -2.82 -7.93 -2.88
N TYR A 49 -2.86 -6.62 -3.15
CA TYR A 49 -3.14 -6.03 -4.44
C TYR A 49 -2.06 -5.01 -4.81
N SER A 50 -1.52 -5.16 -6.02
CA SER A 50 -0.56 -4.25 -6.63
C SER A 50 -1.08 -3.79 -8.00
N PHE A 51 -0.60 -2.62 -8.46
CA PHE A 51 -0.87 -2.13 -9.81
C PHE A 51 0.41 -2.10 -10.63
N ILE A 52 0.34 -2.59 -11.87
CA ILE A 52 1.40 -2.45 -12.86
C ILE A 52 0.82 -1.83 -14.12
N GLY A 53 1.40 -0.70 -14.55
CA GLY A 53 1.02 -0.03 -15.78
C GLY A 53 1.35 -0.88 -17.01
N HIS A 54 0.37 -1.08 -17.89
CA HIS A 54 0.54 -1.84 -19.13
C HIS A 54 -0.34 -1.27 -20.27
N PRO A 55 -0.05 -1.58 -21.55
CA PRO A 55 -0.79 -1.02 -22.68
C PRO A 55 -2.10 -1.76 -23.03
N PHE A 56 -2.40 -2.88 -22.38
CA PHE A 56 -3.57 -3.72 -22.68
C PHE A 56 -4.89 -3.21 -22.06
N LYS A 57 -6.03 -3.67 -22.59
CA LYS A 57 -7.39 -3.29 -22.12
C LYS A 57 -7.87 -4.09 -20.90
N PHE A 58 -7.01 -4.29 -19.91
CA PHE A 58 -7.38 -4.85 -18.59
C PHE A 58 -6.84 -3.97 -17.46
N THR A 59 -7.12 -4.30 -16.20
CA THR A 59 -6.99 -3.36 -15.07
C THR A 59 -5.56 -3.14 -14.56
N GLY A 60 -4.59 -3.97 -14.93
CA GLY A 60 -3.24 -3.95 -14.38
C GLY A 60 -3.13 -4.33 -12.90
N ILE A 61 -4.24 -4.78 -12.29
CA ILE A 61 -4.27 -5.26 -10.92
C ILE A 61 -3.70 -6.68 -10.88
N ILE A 62 -2.73 -6.87 -9.99
CA ILE A 62 -2.10 -8.16 -9.72
C ILE A 62 -2.36 -8.48 -8.25
N THR A 63 -2.62 -9.75 -7.97
CA THR A 63 -2.81 -10.25 -6.60
C THR A 63 -1.83 -11.38 -6.32
N THR A 64 -1.35 -11.47 -5.09
CA THR A 64 -0.43 -12.50 -4.60
C THR A 64 -1.04 -13.20 -3.40
#